data_AF-A0A8T6H8L5-F1
#
_entry.id   AF-A0A8T6H8L5-F1
#
_cell.length_a   1.000
_cell.length_b   1.000
_cell.length_c   1.000
_cell.angle_alpha   90.00
_cell.angle_beta   90.00
_cell.angle_gamma   90.00
#
_symmetry.space_group_name_H-M   'P 1'
#
loop_
_entity.id
_entity.type
_entity.pdbx_description
1 polymer ?
#
loop_
_entity_poly.entity_id
_entity_poly.type
_entity_poly.pdbx_seq_one_letter_code
_entity_poly.pdbx_strand_id
1 'polypeptide(L)'
;MFRLIRTSAIVALMLSQLWIIRAQPNADPYADLQKSRTDDGGFVLGNPEAPVKIIEFSDFLCASCQNYEPVISSFIREFVVSGQAQFEYRIFPIVDPELSVVSANLVECADTLQPGLFWRAHDLMFQMTSSVGFTAESYTEFAEALALNSEALLDCASEADQHRIDADYGMSLGVNATPSLFVQYGESEPLAIALALPEHYAALVSAIRSQTSDPVTIRYGDYAGLSTFRRDDGAFVLGDPDAPLTIVAFEDFFCPHCQVYAETVRQFIDAYVRSGRANFEFRLYPLINPQYSTTAAKVAECVAVQDLGQFWDAHDLLFQFAATNNAADMADDIASLLALDAAALSDCLERSMQFLVDVHAGQRAGVSGTPAIRARDGEGDLQFIYIGDQPQARGGLPIDVLAALAEGAPGVTIGAPERSLLNEGFLQDTSLMSETPCAPPCWQNITPGQTSLAEAEARVAAIDSLEIAQSGGGAFAFRHVDGPICCQISSQDGETVSTTLLQFAPAMKLGQVIAARGEPTYAFGQPFNDAEAIVMLYYPEQNMLLSALAPGVDGSLSEASPVVAAVYATSDVFAAAFGSAPLQAWGGYLSYRDYAESGAG
;
A
#
# COMPACT_ATOMS: atom_id res chain seq x y z
N MET A 1 64.01 -7.85 42.25
CA MET A 1 63.70 -6.41 42.26
C MET A 1 63.44 -6.01 40.81
N PHE A 2 62.29 -5.38 40.54
CA PHE A 2 61.86 -4.85 39.23
C PHE A 2 61.31 -5.84 38.17
N ARG A 3 60.12 -6.38 38.46
CA ARG A 3 59.00 -6.45 37.50
C ARG A 3 58.00 -5.36 37.93
N LEU A 4 57.27 -4.78 36.97
CA LEU A 4 56.24 -3.72 37.06
C LEU A 4 56.72 -2.36 36.54
N ILE A 5 55.80 -1.63 35.90
CA ILE A 5 55.95 -0.36 35.16
C ILE A 5 56.26 -0.52 33.65
N ARG A 6 55.36 -1.18 32.90
CA ARG A 6 55.17 -0.87 31.45
C ARG A 6 53.72 -1.03 30.96
N THR A 7 52.74 -1.06 31.87
CA THR A 7 51.31 -1.18 31.53
C THR A 7 50.48 0.07 31.80
N SER A 8 51.05 1.16 32.33
CA SER A 8 50.27 2.34 32.77
C SER A 8 50.03 3.41 31.69
N ALA A 9 50.76 3.41 30.57
CA ALA A 9 50.60 4.45 29.54
C ALA A 9 49.52 4.13 28.48
N ILE A 10 49.23 2.84 28.24
CA ILE A 10 48.23 2.43 27.24
C ILE A 10 46.81 2.42 27.84
N VAL A 11 46.68 2.16 29.14
CA VAL A 11 45.38 2.23 29.84
C VAL A 11 44.91 3.68 30.02
N ALA A 12 45.83 4.65 30.21
CA ALA A 12 45.47 6.06 30.33
C ALA A 12 45.00 6.70 29.00
N LEU A 13 45.53 6.26 27.86
CA LEU A 13 45.08 6.70 26.53
C LEU A 13 43.80 5.99 26.07
N MET A 14 43.54 4.76 26.51
CA MET A 14 42.24 4.12 26.28
C MET A 14 41.14 4.64 27.20
N LEU A 15 41.46 5.08 28.42
CA LEU A 15 40.47 5.68 29.34
C LEU A 15 40.10 7.14 28.99
N SER A 16 40.94 7.88 28.25
CA SER A 16 40.54 9.19 27.71
C SER A 16 39.74 9.08 26.40
N GLN A 17 39.86 7.97 25.66
CA GLN A 17 39.04 7.68 24.48
C GLN A 17 37.72 6.95 24.82
N LEU A 18 37.63 6.33 26.01
CA LEU A 18 36.38 5.77 26.54
C LEU A 18 35.50 6.79 27.30
N TRP A 19 35.95 8.04 27.45
CA TRP A 19 35.15 9.15 28.00
C TRP A 19 34.45 10.00 26.93
N ILE A 20 34.67 9.73 25.64
CA ILE A 20 34.16 10.56 24.53
C ILE A 20 32.99 9.89 23.77
N ILE A 21 32.57 8.68 24.16
CA ILE A 21 31.39 8.01 23.57
C ILE A 21 30.45 7.48 24.65
N ARG A 22 30.06 8.35 25.57
CA ARG A 22 28.63 8.47 25.87
C ARG A 22 28.17 9.63 25.02
N ALA A 23 27.44 9.36 23.93
CA ALA A 23 26.59 10.37 23.34
C ALA A 23 25.80 10.99 24.51
N GLN A 24 25.99 12.27 24.78
CA GLN A 24 25.09 12.96 25.69
C GLN A 24 23.71 12.83 25.03
N PRO A 25 22.71 12.17 25.65
CA PRO A 25 21.35 12.12 25.09
C PRO A 25 20.67 13.51 25.09
N ASN A 26 21.42 14.55 25.46
CA ASN A 26 20.98 15.82 26.03
C ASN A 26 21.68 17.03 25.37
N ALA A 27 22.32 16.87 24.22
CA ALA A 27 22.81 18.03 23.48
C ALA A 27 21.61 18.72 22.81
N ASP A 28 21.39 20.01 23.10
CA ASP A 28 20.37 20.82 22.43
C ASP A 28 20.69 20.83 20.92
N PRO A 29 19.85 20.21 20.06
CA PRO A 29 20.11 20.14 18.63
C PRO A 29 20.09 21.52 17.95
N TYR A 30 19.59 22.53 18.67
CA TYR A 30 19.45 23.91 18.22
C TYR A 30 20.40 24.86 18.96
N ALA A 31 21.43 24.36 19.64
CA ALA A 31 22.33 25.17 20.47
C ALA A 31 22.95 26.36 19.73
N ASP A 32 23.28 26.18 18.45
CA ASP A 32 23.92 27.18 17.60
C ASP A 32 22.92 28.09 16.84
N LEU A 33 21.61 27.81 16.94
CA LEU A 33 20.58 28.63 16.33
C LEU A 33 20.11 29.74 17.27
N GLN A 34 19.82 30.90 16.70
CA GLN A 34 19.23 32.01 17.44
C GLN A 34 17.82 31.62 17.91
N LYS A 35 17.50 31.96 19.15
CA LYS A 35 16.22 31.73 19.81
C LYS A 35 15.67 33.08 20.25
N SER A 36 14.42 33.39 19.93
CA SER A 36 13.76 34.64 20.28
C SER A 36 12.27 34.46 20.48
N ARG A 37 11.58 35.52 20.90
CA ARG A 37 10.11 35.56 20.94
C ARG A 37 9.57 36.71 20.09
N THR A 38 8.36 36.57 19.57
CA THR A 38 7.59 37.68 19.00
C THR A 38 7.11 38.63 20.10
N ASP A 39 6.60 39.80 19.72
CA ASP A 39 6.09 40.81 20.67
C ASP A 39 4.93 40.28 21.54
N ASP A 40 4.15 39.35 20.99
CA ASP A 40 3.04 38.66 21.65
C ASP A 40 3.43 37.29 22.24
N GLY A 41 4.73 36.95 22.24
CA GLY A 41 5.28 35.84 23.03
C GLY A 41 5.42 34.49 22.33
N GLY A 42 5.09 34.39 21.04
CA GLY A 42 5.33 33.21 20.21
C GLY A 42 6.81 32.87 20.08
N PHE A 43 7.14 31.59 19.91
CA PHE A 43 8.51 31.09 20.03
C PHE A 43 9.20 30.99 18.67
N VAL A 44 10.33 31.66 18.49
CA VAL A 44 11.02 31.75 17.20
C VAL A 44 12.39 31.07 17.26
N LEU A 45 12.70 30.29 16.22
CA LEU A 45 13.97 29.62 15.98
C LEU A 45 14.57 30.05 14.64
N GLY A 46 15.86 30.41 14.67
CA GLY A 46 16.61 30.85 13.48
C GLY A 46 16.81 32.35 13.42
N ASN A 47 17.30 32.81 12.26
CA ASN A 47 17.57 34.23 12.03
C ASN A 47 16.24 35.01 11.97
N PRO A 48 15.96 35.96 12.88
CA PRO A 48 14.71 36.73 12.88
C PRO A 48 14.55 37.62 11.65
N GLU A 49 15.66 37.94 10.95
CA GLU A 49 15.67 38.69 9.69
C GLU A 49 15.54 37.77 8.46
N ALA A 50 15.32 36.46 8.64
CA ALA A 50 15.13 35.55 7.51
C ALA A 50 13.89 35.97 6.69
N PRO A 51 14.00 35.94 5.35
CA PRO A 51 12.96 36.48 4.45
C PRO A 51 11.65 35.69 4.49
N VAL A 52 11.69 34.44 4.95
CA VAL A 52 10.54 33.55 5.06
C VAL A 52 10.40 33.08 6.50
N LYS A 53 9.19 33.13 7.03
CA LYS A 53 8.82 32.56 8.32
C LYS A 53 7.76 31.50 8.12
N ILE A 54 7.94 30.35 8.77
CA ILE A 54 6.92 29.32 8.90
C ILE A 54 6.36 29.38 10.32
N ILE A 55 5.04 29.50 10.45
CA ILE A 55 4.33 29.56 11.73
C ILE A 55 3.54 28.25 11.88
N GLU A 56 3.79 27.47 12.92
CA GLU A 56 3.03 26.27 13.25
C GLU A 56 2.17 26.49 14.49
N PHE A 57 0.87 26.23 14.37
CA PHE A 57 -0.04 26.08 15.50
C PHE A 57 -0.22 24.61 15.81
N SER A 58 0.16 24.18 17.01
CA SER A 58 0.32 22.76 17.33
C SER A 58 -0.03 22.42 18.78
N ASP A 59 -0.38 21.16 18.99
CA ASP A 59 -0.75 20.58 20.29
C ASP A 59 0.14 19.37 20.58
N PHE A 60 0.75 19.31 21.76
CA PHE A 60 1.65 18.21 22.13
C PHE A 60 0.95 16.84 22.20
N LEU A 61 -0.36 16.80 22.43
CA LEU A 61 -1.15 15.55 22.45
C LEU A 61 -1.72 15.18 21.08
N CYS A 62 -1.59 16.05 20.08
CA CYS A 62 -2.14 15.82 18.75
C CYS A 62 -1.31 14.79 17.99
N ALA A 63 -1.93 13.66 17.64
CA ALA A 63 -1.28 12.58 16.91
C ALA A 63 -0.75 13.05 15.54
N SER A 64 -1.51 13.90 14.83
CA SER A 64 -1.07 14.48 13.56
C SER A 64 0.17 15.37 13.72
N CYS A 65 0.26 16.10 14.83
CA CYS A 65 1.37 16.98 15.18
C CYS A 65 2.63 16.16 15.46
N GLN A 66 2.49 15.12 16.28
CA GLN A 66 3.55 14.13 16.55
C GLN A 66 4.05 13.46 15.26
N ASN A 67 3.15 13.14 14.32
CA ASN A 67 3.52 12.58 13.03
C ASN A 67 4.19 13.60 12.09
N TYR A 68 3.95 14.89 12.29
CA TYR A 68 4.51 15.97 11.47
C TYR A 68 5.89 16.44 11.94
N GLU A 69 6.27 16.18 13.19
CA GLU A 69 7.58 16.52 13.77
C GLU A 69 8.81 16.15 12.91
N PRO A 70 8.88 14.97 12.25
CA PRO A 70 10.01 14.65 11.37
C PRO A 70 10.15 15.61 10.17
N VAL A 71 9.04 16.20 9.71
CA VAL A 71 8.99 17.15 8.59
C VAL A 71 9.45 18.53 9.03
N ILE A 72 8.98 19.01 10.19
CA ILE A 72 9.48 20.23 10.83
C ILE A 72 10.98 20.12 11.09
N SER A 73 11.42 19.01 11.66
CA SER A 73 12.83 18.71 11.88
C SER A 73 13.66 18.79 10.59
N SER A 74 13.11 18.34 9.47
CA SER A 74 13.78 18.41 8.16
C SER A 74 13.82 19.84 7.63
N PHE A 75 12.72 20.58 7.75
CA PHE A 75 12.65 22.00 7.40
C PHE A 75 13.65 22.84 8.21
N ILE A 76 13.74 22.63 9.53
CA ILE A 76 14.69 23.32 10.39
C ILE A 76 16.12 23.07 9.92
N ARG A 77 16.48 21.80 9.67
CA ARG A 77 17.82 21.44 9.20
C ARG A 77 18.17 22.04 7.83
N GLU A 78 17.23 22.10 6.91
CA GLU A 78 17.48 22.59 5.55
C GLU A 78 17.46 24.12 5.46
N PHE A 79 16.43 24.77 6.02
CA PHE A 79 16.14 26.18 5.77
C PHE A 79 16.43 27.10 6.96
N VAL A 80 16.22 26.62 8.19
CA VAL A 80 16.46 27.44 9.39
C VAL A 80 17.95 27.50 9.71
N VAL A 81 18.65 26.37 9.65
CA VAL A 81 20.11 26.30 9.84
C VAL A 81 20.85 27.11 8.78
N SER A 82 20.37 27.14 7.55
CA SER A 82 20.98 27.93 6.46
C SER A 82 20.61 29.41 6.50
N GLY A 83 19.72 29.84 7.40
CA GLY A 83 19.22 31.21 7.51
C GLY A 83 18.29 31.65 6.37
N GLN A 84 17.82 30.70 5.55
CA GLN A 84 16.86 30.96 4.47
C GLN A 84 15.45 31.16 4.99
N ALA A 85 15.11 30.55 6.12
CA ALA A 85 13.84 30.71 6.80
C ALA A 85 14.04 30.80 8.32
N GLN A 86 12.98 31.22 9.01
CA GLN A 86 12.82 31.10 10.46
C GLN A 86 11.56 30.28 10.76
N PHE A 87 11.55 29.65 11.93
CA PHE A 87 10.43 28.84 12.39
C PHE A 87 9.81 29.49 13.63
N GLU A 88 8.50 29.65 13.62
CA GLU A 88 7.71 30.17 14.74
C GLU A 88 6.73 29.08 15.20
N TYR A 89 6.76 28.73 16.47
CA TYR A 89 5.84 27.79 17.08
C TYR A 89 4.82 28.54 17.95
N ARG A 90 3.56 28.17 17.78
CA ARG A 90 2.40 28.70 18.50
C ARG A 90 1.66 27.55 19.18
N ILE A 91 1.48 27.70 20.49
CA ILE A 91 0.85 26.69 21.33
C ILE A 91 -0.68 26.76 21.11
N PHE A 92 -1.29 25.66 20.62
CA PHE A 92 -2.71 25.63 20.30
C PHE A 92 -3.39 24.36 20.90
N PRO A 93 -3.66 24.34 22.22
CA PRO A 93 -4.10 23.13 22.92
C PRO A 93 -5.60 22.86 22.67
N ILE A 94 -5.91 21.92 21.79
CA ILE A 94 -7.28 21.62 21.35
C ILE A 94 -7.69 20.14 21.50
N VAL A 95 -6.75 19.25 21.77
CA VAL A 95 -7.00 17.80 21.83
C VAL A 95 -7.66 17.40 23.13
N ASP A 96 -7.03 17.74 24.26
CA ASP A 96 -7.56 17.47 25.60
C ASP A 96 -7.59 18.77 26.42
N PRO A 97 -8.74 19.14 27.03
CA PRO A 97 -8.89 20.43 27.69
C PRO A 97 -8.00 20.62 28.92
N GLU A 98 -7.48 19.55 29.53
CA GLU A 98 -6.62 19.63 30.71
C GLU A 98 -5.17 19.27 30.37
N LEU A 99 -4.93 18.14 29.71
CA LEU A 99 -3.58 17.66 29.42
C LEU A 99 -2.88 18.49 28.33
N SER A 100 -3.60 18.98 27.31
CA SER A 100 -3.00 19.88 26.31
C SER A 100 -2.59 21.21 26.92
N VAL A 101 -3.37 21.74 27.87
CA VAL A 101 -3.03 22.98 28.59
C VAL A 101 -1.86 22.78 29.54
N VAL A 102 -1.84 21.69 30.31
CA VAL A 102 -0.72 21.44 31.24
C VAL A 102 0.59 21.20 30.49
N SER A 103 0.58 20.41 29.41
CA SER A 103 1.77 20.19 28.59
C SER A 103 2.29 21.49 27.97
N ALA A 104 1.40 22.31 27.42
CA ALA A 104 1.69 23.66 26.95
C ALA A 104 2.40 24.52 28.01
N ASN A 105 1.79 24.61 29.20
CA ASN A 105 2.29 25.45 30.29
C ASN A 105 3.64 24.98 30.82
N LEU A 106 3.87 23.66 30.90
CA LEU A 106 5.16 23.09 31.29
C LEU A 106 6.27 23.48 30.29
N VAL A 107 5.99 23.42 28.98
CA VAL A 107 6.96 23.77 27.94
C VAL A 107 7.25 25.27 27.93
N GLU A 108 6.22 26.12 28.06
CA GLU A 108 6.38 27.57 28.20
C GLU A 108 7.27 27.91 29.40
N CYS A 109 6.98 27.32 30.56
CA CYS A 109 7.68 27.61 31.80
C CYS A 109 9.12 27.11 31.83
N ALA A 110 9.48 26.11 31.02
CA ALA A 110 10.87 25.73 30.85
C ALA A 110 11.72 26.89 30.31
N ASP A 111 11.17 27.68 29.38
CA ASP A 111 11.81 28.88 28.84
C ASP A 111 11.81 30.05 29.83
N THR A 112 10.71 30.24 30.57
CA THR A 112 10.61 31.28 31.61
C THR A 112 11.66 31.08 32.71
N LEU A 113 11.85 29.83 33.15
CA LEU A 113 12.83 29.49 34.18
C LEU A 113 14.26 29.47 33.65
N GLN A 114 14.46 29.10 32.38
CA GLN A 114 15.75 29.09 31.73
C GLN A 114 15.61 29.54 30.27
N PRO A 115 15.88 30.83 29.96
CA PRO A 115 15.72 31.37 28.62
C PRO A 115 16.47 30.57 27.55
N GLY A 116 15.77 30.25 26.46
CA GLY A 116 16.28 29.45 25.35
C GLY A 116 16.07 27.94 25.52
N LEU A 117 15.45 27.49 26.61
CA LEU A 117 15.19 26.07 26.86
C LEU A 117 13.92 25.56 26.18
N PHE A 118 13.06 26.45 25.66
CA PHE A 118 11.80 26.11 24.99
C PHE A 118 11.93 24.96 23.99
N TRP A 119 12.84 25.05 23.01
CA TRP A 119 12.92 24.08 21.91
C TRP A 119 13.33 22.68 22.36
N ARG A 120 14.14 22.59 23.41
CA ARG A 120 14.47 21.30 24.02
C ARG A 120 13.29 20.74 24.81
N ALA A 121 12.57 21.62 25.51
CA ALA A 121 11.36 21.27 26.25
C ALA A 121 10.24 20.81 25.30
N HIS A 122 10.09 21.47 24.15
CA HIS A 122 9.21 21.12 23.04
C HIS A 122 9.46 19.70 22.53
N ASP A 123 10.69 19.40 22.08
CA ASP A 123 11.02 18.08 21.53
C ASP A 123 10.84 16.97 22.55
N LEU A 124 11.19 17.24 23.81
CA LEU A 124 10.99 16.29 24.91
C LEU A 124 9.50 16.06 25.18
N MET A 125 8.68 17.12 25.15
CA MET A 125 7.25 17.00 25.41
C MET A 125 6.58 16.12 24.36
N PHE A 126 6.86 16.35 23.06
CA PHE A 126 6.36 15.47 21.99
C PHE A 126 6.80 14.02 22.16
N GLN A 127 8.05 13.78 22.58
CA GLN A 127 8.51 12.42 22.88
C GLN A 127 7.72 11.78 24.02
N MET A 128 7.48 12.53 25.11
CA MET A 128 6.76 12.01 26.28
C MET A 128 5.28 11.77 25.99
N THR A 129 4.61 12.67 25.27
CA THR A 129 3.19 12.54 24.92
C THR A 129 2.91 11.53 23.82
N SER A 130 3.90 11.19 22.98
CA SER A 130 3.79 10.10 21.98
C SER A 130 3.76 8.69 22.60
N SER A 131 4.16 8.55 23.87
CA SER A 131 4.07 7.31 24.62
C SER A 131 2.76 7.25 25.42
N VAL A 132 2.05 6.11 25.39
CA VAL A 132 0.78 5.96 26.12
C VAL A 132 1.02 6.18 27.62
N GLY A 133 0.49 7.26 28.20
CA GLY A 133 0.50 7.48 29.66
C GLY A 133 1.11 8.78 30.17
N PHE A 134 0.93 9.92 29.50
CA PHE A 134 1.27 11.22 30.09
C PHE A 134 0.37 11.50 31.30
N THR A 135 0.97 11.56 32.49
CA THR A 135 0.25 11.73 33.77
C THR A 135 0.98 12.73 34.66
N ALA A 136 0.43 13.03 35.83
CA ALA A 136 1.09 13.91 36.80
C ALA A 136 2.49 13.43 37.22
N GLU A 137 2.78 12.13 37.19
CA GLU A 137 4.13 11.58 37.45
C GLU A 137 5.12 12.03 36.36
N SER A 138 4.66 12.13 35.11
CA SER A 138 5.45 12.58 33.96
C SER A 138 5.94 14.03 34.10
N TYR A 139 5.29 14.88 34.91
CA TYR A 139 5.70 16.29 35.05
C TYR A 139 7.03 16.41 35.78
N THR A 140 7.25 15.54 36.77
CA THR A 140 8.52 15.51 37.52
C THR A 140 9.63 14.96 36.63
N GLU A 141 9.34 13.89 35.86
CA GLU A 141 10.28 13.34 34.88
C GLU A 141 10.68 14.35 33.81
N PHE A 142 9.72 15.15 33.33
CA PHE A 142 9.96 16.23 32.38
C PHE A 142 10.89 17.29 32.96
N ALA A 143 10.65 17.75 34.19
CA ALA A 143 11.51 18.71 34.88
C ALA A 143 12.93 18.16 35.08
N GLU A 144 13.06 16.90 35.50
CA GLU A 144 14.35 16.23 35.71
C GLU A 144 15.15 16.09 34.42
N ALA A 145 14.51 15.71 33.31
CA ALA A 145 15.13 15.56 32.00
C ALA A 145 15.66 16.90 31.44
N LEU A 146 15.03 18.01 31.83
CA LEU A 146 15.46 19.38 31.52
C LEU A 146 16.40 19.98 32.56
N ALA A 147 16.71 19.25 33.65
CA ALA A 147 17.48 19.73 34.79
C ALA A 147 16.89 20.99 35.47
N LEU A 148 15.56 21.09 35.48
CA LEU A 148 14.80 22.15 36.16
C LEU A 148 14.34 21.69 37.55
N ASN A 149 14.06 22.64 38.43
CA ASN A 149 13.40 22.36 39.71
C ASN A 149 11.90 22.11 39.45
N SER A 150 11.40 20.94 39.85
CA SER A 150 10.02 20.52 39.57
C SER A 150 8.97 21.40 40.26
N GLU A 151 9.20 21.83 41.50
CA GLU A 151 8.29 22.72 42.23
C GLU A 151 8.17 24.08 41.54
N ALA A 152 9.30 24.70 41.18
CA ALA A 152 9.31 25.96 40.45
C ALA A 152 8.66 25.86 39.06
N LEU A 153 8.82 24.72 38.37
CA LEU A 153 8.19 24.48 37.07
C LEU A 153 6.67 24.39 37.19
N LEU A 154 6.17 23.66 38.19
CA LEU A 154 4.74 23.51 38.43
C LEU A 154 4.09 24.81 38.91
N ASP A 155 4.76 25.56 39.79
CA ASP A 155 4.30 26.87 40.25
C ASP A 155 4.22 27.88 39.10
N CYS A 156 5.17 27.83 38.16
CA CYS A 156 5.08 28.64 36.94
C CYS A 156 3.92 28.16 36.05
N ALA A 157 3.81 26.85 35.81
CA ALA A 157 2.83 26.27 34.90
C ALA A 157 1.38 26.51 35.36
N SER A 158 1.12 26.72 36.66
CA SER A 158 -0.21 27.06 37.15
C SER A 158 -0.68 28.47 36.78
N GLU A 159 0.25 29.38 36.47
CA GLU A 159 -0.04 30.78 36.13
C GLU A 159 0.26 31.12 34.66
N ALA A 160 0.82 30.17 33.91
CA ALA A 160 1.17 30.32 32.50
C ALA A 160 -0.06 30.48 31.60
N ASP A 161 0.01 31.40 30.65
CA ASP A 161 -1.12 31.81 29.81
C ASP A 161 -0.77 32.03 28.33
N GLN A 162 0.46 31.73 27.88
CA GLN A 162 0.86 31.94 26.48
C GLN A 162 -0.03 31.15 25.51
N HIS A 163 -0.48 29.95 25.91
CA HIS A 163 -1.40 29.14 25.11
C HIS A 163 -2.72 29.86 24.79
N ARG A 164 -3.17 30.82 25.62
CA ARG A 164 -4.38 31.61 25.37
C ARG A 164 -4.12 32.70 24.34
N ILE A 165 -2.97 33.37 24.45
CA ILE A 165 -2.54 34.40 23.50
C ILE A 165 -2.36 33.78 22.11
N ASP A 166 -1.67 32.64 22.06
CA ASP A 166 -1.44 31.89 20.82
C ASP A 166 -2.76 31.32 20.24
N ALA A 167 -3.68 30.84 21.09
CA ALA A 167 -4.99 30.38 20.65
C ALA A 167 -5.84 31.52 20.07
N ASP A 168 -5.90 32.68 20.73
CA ASP A 168 -6.62 33.85 20.23
C ASP A 168 -6.05 34.32 18.88
N TYR A 169 -4.71 34.34 18.75
CA TYR A 169 -4.04 34.66 17.49
C TYR A 169 -4.36 33.63 16.40
N GLY A 170 -4.24 32.33 16.69
CA GLY A 170 -4.57 31.27 15.75
C GLY A 170 -6.02 31.32 15.29
N MET A 171 -6.97 31.52 16.21
CA MET A 171 -8.39 31.67 15.87
C MET A 171 -8.63 32.91 14.99
N SER A 172 -7.88 34.00 15.19
CA SER A 172 -7.97 35.18 14.32
C SER A 172 -7.49 34.92 12.88
N LEU A 173 -6.59 33.94 12.71
CA LEU A 173 -6.12 33.46 11.41
C LEU A 173 -6.98 32.31 10.84
N GLY A 174 -8.02 31.88 11.55
CA GLY A 174 -8.92 30.80 11.13
C GLY A 174 -8.44 29.39 11.49
N VAL A 175 -7.47 29.24 12.41
CA VAL A 175 -7.03 27.93 12.90
C VAL A 175 -8.18 27.25 13.63
N ASN A 176 -8.54 26.05 13.17
CA ASN A 176 -9.57 25.20 13.77
C ASN A 176 -9.13 23.74 13.97
N ALA A 177 -7.90 23.41 13.60
CA ALA A 177 -7.30 22.08 13.73
C ALA A 177 -5.77 22.20 13.91
N THR A 178 -5.14 21.17 14.46
CA THR A 178 -3.68 21.07 14.62
C THR A 178 -3.14 19.81 13.92
N PRO A 179 -1.93 19.85 13.34
CA PRO A 179 -1.10 21.03 13.15
C PRO A 179 -1.65 21.93 12.03
N SER A 180 -1.59 23.25 12.21
CA SER A 180 -1.88 24.24 11.17
C SER A 180 -0.64 25.06 10.87
N LEU A 181 -0.23 25.11 9.61
CA LEU A 181 0.96 25.85 9.18
C LEU A 181 0.59 27.10 8.41
N PHE A 182 1.41 28.13 8.55
CA PHE A 182 1.34 29.35 7.76
C PHE A 182 2.73 29.70 7.25
N VAL A 183 2.79 30.33 6.08
CA VAL A 183 3.98 30.99 5.56
C VAL A 183 3.80 32.50 5.60
N GLN A 184 4.83 33.20 6.03
CA GLN A 184 4.89 34.66 6.07
C GLN A 184 6.17 35.13 5.36
N TYR A 185 6.06 36.14 4.50
CA TYR A 185 7.18 36.73 3.76
C TYR A 185 7.46 38.14 4.27
N GLY A 186 8.61 38.34 4.94
CA GLY A 186 8.92 39.60 5.60
C GLY A 186 7.80 40.02 6.57
N GLU A 187 7.24 41.23 6.37
CA GLU A 187 6.15 41.78 7.18
C GLU A 187 4.75 41.52 6.60
N SER A 188 4.60 40.58 5.66
CA SER A 188 3.28 40.25 5.09
C SER A 188 2.33 39.63 6.11
N GLU A 189 1.04 39.58 5.81
CA GLU A 189 0.12 38.73 6.57
C GLU A 189 0.50 37.24 6.43
N PRO A 190 0.31 36.41 7.47
CA PRO A 190 0.46 34.97 7.37
C PRO A 190 -0.53 34.35 6.37
N LEU A 191 -0.02 33.49 5.50
CA LEU A 191 -0.80 32.75 4.51
C LEU A 191 -0.88 31.29 4.94
N ALA A 192 -2.08 30.77 5.09
CA ALA A 192 -2.29 29.38 5.49
C ALA A 192 -1.69 28.41 4.45
N ILE A 193 -0.96 27.41 4.95
CA ILE A 193 -0.55 26.22 4.21
C ILE A 193 -1.57 25.16 4.56
N ALA A 194 -2.32 24.65 3.56
CA ALA A 194 -3.36 23.64 3.79
C ALA A 194 -2.81 22.47 4.63
N LEU A 195 -3.58 22.08 5.65
CA LEU A 195 -3.35 21.10 6.73
C LEU A 195 -2.00 20.36 6.67
N ALA A 196 -1.17 20.59 7.68
CA ALA A 196 0.20 20.12 7.78
C ALA A 196 0.27 18.57 7.86
N LEU A 197 0.41 17.91 6.71
CA LEU A 197 0.69 16.48 6.62
C LEU A 197 2.04 16.21 5.96
N PRO A 198 2.81 15.19 6.40
CA PRO A 198 4.24 15.05 6.07
C PRO A 198 4.62 15.19 4.58
N GLU A 199 3.74 14.80 3.69
CA GLU A 199 3.76 14.91 2.23
C GLU A 199 3.82 16.36 1.70
N HIS A 200 3.54 17.36 2.54
CA HIS A 200 3.57 18.79 2.19
C HIS A 200 4.96 19.41 2.24
N TYR A 201 6.01 18.63 2.52
CA TYR A 201 7.38 19.13 2.50
C TYR A 201 7.75 19.78 1.15
N ALA A 202 7.28 19.22 0.03
CA ALA A 202 7.52 19.81 -1.28
C ALA A 202 6.80 21.14 -1.50
N ALA A 203 5.58 21.28 -0.95
CA ALA A 203 4.82 22.52 -0.97
C ALA A 203 5.50 23.61 -0.12
N LEU A 204 5.98 23.23 1.07
CA LEU A 204 6.76 24.08 1.96
C LEU A 204 8.05 24.56 1.27
N VAL A 205 8.81 23.65 0.65
CA VAL A 205 10.02 23.95 -0.13
C VAL A 205 9.71 24.88 -1.32
N SER A 206 8.59 24.65 -2.03
CA SER A 206 8.18 25.47 -3.17
C SER A 206 7.79 26.89 -2.76
N ALA A 207 7.04 27.05 -1.66
CA ALA A 207 6.71 28.35 -1.08
C ALA A 207 8.00 29.13 -0.71
N ILE A 208 8.93 28.50 0.01
CA ILE A 208 10.21 29.12 0.40
C ILE A 208 11.02 29.56 -0.83
N ARG A 209 11.03 28.74 -1.90
CA ARG A 209 11.79 29.04 -3.13
C ARG A 209 11.16 30.10 -4.03
N SER A 210 9.84 30.28 -3.98
CA SER A 210 9.12 31.19 -4.88
C SER A 210 9.14 32.66 -4.43
N GLN A 211 9.24 32.94 -3.12
CA GLN A 211 9.27 34.31 -2.55
C GLN A 211 8.17 35.25 -3.09
N THR A 212 6.96 34.74 -3.37
CA THR A 212 5.86 35.56 -3.93
C THR A 212 4.81 35.92 -2.87
N SER A 213 4.29 37.15 -2.93
CA SER A 213 3.24 37.69 -2.05
C SER A 213 1.81 37.33 -2.45
N ASP A 214 1.62 36.53 -3.50
CA ASP A 214 0.29 36.05 -3.89
C ASP A 214 -0.14 34.91 -2.94
N PRO A 215 -1.41 34.88 -2.47
CA PRO A 215 -1.90 33.81 -1.64
C PRO A 215 -1.73 32.47 -2.37
N VAL A 216 -0.79 31.66 -1.88
CA VAL A 216 -0.59 30.30 -2.34
C VAL A 216 -1.81 29.52 -1.91
N THR A 217 -2.81 29.44 -2.79
CA THR A 217 -3.92 28.50 -2.61
C THR A 217 -3.36 27.13 -2.93
N ILE A 218 -2.75 26.46 -1.94
CA ILE A 218 -2.36 25.06 -2.09
C ILE A 218 -3.65 24.27 -2.21
N ARG A 219 -4.04 23.95 -3.45
CA ARG A 219 -4.95 22.85 -3.72
C ARG A 219 -4.12 21.57 -3.59
N TYR A 220 -4.62 20.61 -2.81
CA TYR A 220 -4.11 19.24 -2.87
C TYR A 220 -4.13 18.79 -4.32
N GLY A 221 -2.99 18.29 -4.80
CA GLY A 221 -2.75 17.95 -6.19
C GLY A 221 -3.22 19.05 -7.14
N ASP A 222 -2.33 19.95 -7.55
CA ASP A 222 -2.63 20.87 -8.66
C ASP A 222 -2.77 20.08 -9.98
N TYR A 223 -3.88 19.37 -10.12
CA TYR A 223 -4.30 18.66 -11.31
C TYR A 223 -4.92 19.63 -12.32
N ALA A 224 -4.85 20.95 -12.07
CA ALA A 224 -5.34 21.93 -13.00
C ALA A 224 -4.62 21.80 -14.35
N GLY A 225 -5.42 21.72 -15.40
CA GLY A 225 -4.93 21.52 -16.76
C GLY A 225 -4.55 20.08 -17.10
N LEU A 226 -4.58 19.14 -16.16
CA LEU A 226 -4.52 17.72 -16.47
C LEU A 226 -5.93 17.20 -16.78
N SER A 227 -6.04 16.31 -17.75
CA SER A 227 -7.31 15.66 -18.07
C SER A 227 -7.53 14.47 -17.15
N THR A 228 -8.77 14.29 -16.69
CA THR A 228 -9.20 13.12 -15.94
C THR A 228 -10.28 12.40 -16.73
N PHE A 229 -10.14 11.09 -16.91
CA PHE A 229 -11.11 10.28 -17.62
C PHE A 229 -11.21 8.87 -17.03
N ARG A 230 -12.24 8.14 -17.47
CA ARG A 230 -12.52 6.77 -17.04
C ARG A 230 -12.28 5.83 -18.20
N ARG A 231 -11.69 4.65 -17.95
CA ARG A 231 -11.67 3.56 -18.95
C ARG A 231 -13.03 2.87 -19.04
N ASP A 232 -13.21 2.02 -20.05
CA ASP A 232 -14.44 1.25 -20.28
C ASP A 232 -14.84 0.38 -19.08
N ASP A 233 -13.86 -0.13 -18.35
CA ASP A 233 -14.05 -0.93 -17.13
C ASP A 233 -14.09 -0.07 -15.85
N GLY A 234 -14.07 1.25 -15.98
CA GLY A 234 -14.12 2.18 -14.86
C GLY A 234 -12.79 2.33 -14.11
N ALA A 235 -11.64 2.17 -14.75
CA ALA A 235 -10.39 2.69 -14.19
C ALA A 235 -10.41 4.22 -14.09
N PHE A 236 -9.71 4.82 -13.13
CA PHE A 236 -9.48 6.28 -13.09
C PHE A 236 -8.14 6.61 -13.75
N VAL A 237 -8.13 7.53 -14.70
CA VAL A 237 -6.90 7.91 -15.43
C VAL A 237 -6.68 9.42 -15.38
N LEU A 238 -5.43 9.81 -15.10
CA LEU A 238 -4.92 11.17 -15.15
C LEU A 238 -3.92 11.31 -16.29
N GLY A 239 -4.09 12.32 -17.12
CA GLY A 239 -3.16 12.66 -18.20
C GLY A 239 -3.85 12.76 -19.57
N ASP A 240 -3.04 12.75 -20.62
CA ASP A 240 -3.49 12.88 -22.00
C ASP A 240 -3.99 11.51 -22.54
N PRO A 241 -5.24 11.38 -23.02
CA PRO A 241 -5.73 10.14 -23.63
C PRO A 241 -4.84 9.60 -24.76
N ASP A 242 -4.07 10.46 -25.44
CA ASP A 242 -3.15 10.08 -26.52
C ASP A 242 -1.73 9.74 -26.03
N ALA A 243 -1.46 9.78 -24.71
CA ALA A 243 -0.15 9.47 -24.17
C ALA A 243 0.25 8.01 -24.49
N PRO A 244 1.50 7.76 -24.91
CA PRO A 244 1.92 6.45 -25.42
C PRO A 244 2.05 5.37 -24.33
N LEU A 245 2.13 5.77 -23.07
CA LEU A 245 2.35 4.89 -21.93
C LEU A 245 1.36 5.23 -20.83
N THR A 246 0.76 4.22 -20.20
CA THR A 246 0.02 4.40 -18.95
C THR A 246 0.67 3.57 -17.86
N ILE A 247 1.07 4.20 -16.75
CA ILE A 247 1.48 3.51 -15.52
C ILE A 247 0.23 3.23 -14.70
N VAL A 248 0.02 1.98 -14.32
CA VAL A 248 -1.18 1.52 -13.62
C VAL A 248 -0.80 1.10 -12.20
N ALA A 249 -1.40 1.73 -11.20
CA ALA A 249 -1.18 1.42 -9.80
C ALA A 249 -2.42 0.76 -9.19
N PHE A 250 -2.25 -0.46 -8.67
CA PHE A 250 -3.23 -1.14 -7.83
C PHE A 250 -2.89 -0.87 -6.36
N GLU A 251 -3.72 -0.09 -5.69
CA GLU A 251 -3.41 0.42 -4.36
C GLU A 251 -4.61 0.35 -3.40
N ASP A 252 -4.28 0.42 -2.11
CA ASP A 252 -5.22 0.50 -1.00
C ASP A 252 -4.84 1.72 -0.17
N PHE A 253 -5.80 2.63 0.06
CA PHE A 253 -5.60 3.84 0.85
C PHE A 253 -5.06 3.54 2.27
N PHE A 254 -5.45 2.41 2.87
CA PHE A 254 -5.01 1.99 4.21
C PHE A 254 -3.72 1.14 4.20
N CYS A 255 -3.08 0.94 3.06
CA CYS A 255 -1.80 0.24 3.00
C CYS A 255 -0.64 1.18 3.34
N PRO A 256 0.15 0.91 4.41
CA PRO A 256 1.28 1.77 4.77
C PRO A 256 2.32 1.88 3.66
N HIS A 257 2.49 0.83 2.85
CA HIS A 257 3.40 0.87 1.71
C HIS A 257 2.88 1.72 0.55
N CYS A 258 1.55 1.79 0.35
CA CYS A 258 0.95 2.68 -0.66
C CYS A 258 1.06 4.14 -0.21
N GLN A 259 0.83 4.41 1.08
CA GLN A 259 0.99 5.75 1.66
C GLN A 259 2.41 6.30 1.45
N VAL A 260 3.45 5.47 1.68
CA VAL A 260 4.84 5.85 1.37
C VAL A 260 5.07 6.01 -0.14
N TYR A 261 4.42 5.18 -0.95
CA TYR A 261 4.60 5.18 -2.41
C TYR A 261 3.94 6.38 -3.11
N ALA A 262 2.93 7.00 -2.51
CA ALA A 262 2.23 8.17 -3.04
C ALA A 262 3.19 9.31 -3.46
N GLU A 263 4.31 9.48 -2.75
CA GLU A 263 5.34 10.46 -3.11
C GLU A 263 6.02 10.12 -4.46
N THR A 264 6.29 8.85 -4.73
CA THR A 264 6.85 8.41 -6.02
C THR A 264 5.85 8.63 -7.15
N VAL A 265 4.57 8.36 -6.89
CA VAL A 265 3.47 8.66 -7.83
C VAL A 265 3.42 10.15 -8.15
N ARG A 266 3.50 11.01 -7.13
CA ARG A 266 3.49 12.47 -7.31
C ARG A 266 4.66 12.95 -8.16
N GLN A 267 5.88 12.47 -7.89
CA GLN A 267 7.05 12.77 -8.71
C GLN A 267 6.87 12.34 -10.18
N PHE A 268 6.25 11.18 -10.40
CA PHE A 268 5.94 10.69 -11.74
C PHE A 268 4.90 11.56 -12.45
N ILE A 269 3.82 11.95 -11.75
CA ILE A 269 2.77 12.82 -12.30
C ILE A 269 3.36 14.16 -12.74
N ASP A 270 4.16 14.79 -11.89
CA ASP A 270 4.76 16.10 -12.17
C ASP A 270 5.73 16.06 -13.36
N ALA A 271 6.52 14.99 -13.50
CA ALA A 271 7.54 14.89 -14.54
C ALA A 271 6.98 14.37 -15.89
N TYR A 272 6.10 13.37 -15.86
CA TYR A 272 5.74 12.59 -17.06
C TYR A 272 4.26 12.72 -17.44
N VAL A 273 3.35 12.83 -16.47
CA VAL A 273 1.92 13.01 -16.78
C VAL A 273 1.64 14.43 -17.25
N ARG A 274 2.16 15.43 -16.54
CA ARG A 274 2.01 16.85 -16.91
C ARG A 274 2.66 17.20 -18.25
N SER A 275 3.69 16.47 -18.66
CA SER A 275 4.34 16.64 -19.96
C SER A 275 3.64 15.90 -21.11
N GLY A 276 2.57 15.13 -20.83
CA GLY A 276 1.87 14.31 -21.81
C GLY A 276 2.65 13.07 -22.27
N ARG A 277 3.74 12.74 -21.59
CA ARG A 277 4.61 11.61 -21.94
C ARG A 277 4.07 10.27 -21.43
N ALA A 278 3.26 10.31 -20.39
CA ALA A 278 2.59 9.15 -19.84
C ALA A 278 1.26 9.53 -19.20
N ASN A 279 0.44 8.54 -18.91
CA ASN A 279 -0.72 8.63 -18.04
C ASN A 279 -0.45 7.92 -16.72
N PHE A 280 -1.22 8.28 -15.69
CA PHE A 280 -1.33 7.55 -14.45
C PHE A 280 -2.74 6.99 -14.29
N GLU A 281 -2.86 5.67 -14.16
CA GLU A 281 -4.13 4.96 -13.93
C GLU A 281 -4.15 4.41 -12.51
N PHE A 282 -5.17 4.75 -11.74
CA PHE A 282 -5.37 4.26 -10.37
C PHE A 282 -6.47 3.21 -10.34
N ARG A 283 -6.21 2.11 -9.63
CA ARG A 283 -7.10 0.96 -9.46
C ARG A 283 -7.33 0.67 -8.00
N LEU A 284 -8.60 0.65 -7.60
CA LEU A 284 -9.03 0.41 -6.24
C LEU A 284 -8.82 -1.05 -5.84
N TYR A 285 -7.86 -1.32 -4.96
CA TYR A 285 -7.51 -2.68 -4.54
C TYR A 285 -7.53 -2.84 -3.01
N PRO A 286 -8.69 -2.71 -2.35
CA PRO A 286 -8.80 -2.76 -0.89
C PRO A 286 -8.44 -4.15 -0.35
N LEU A 287 -7.31 -4.27 0.32
CA LEU A 287 -6.71 -5.53 0.77
C LEU A 287 -6.46 -5.58 2.29
N ILE A 288 -6.15 -4.44 2.92
CA ILE A 288 -5.59 -4.38 4.27
C ILE A 288 -6.68 -4.53 5.34
N ASN A 289 -7.75 -3.74 5.24
CA ASN A 289 -8.88 -3.80 6.15
C ASN A 289 -10.19 -3.94 5.36
N PRO A 290 -10.91 -5.08 5.46
CA PRO A 290 -12.11 -5.31 4.66
C PRO A 290 -13.20 -4.24 4.82
N GLN A 291 -13.28 -3.59 5.99
CA GLN A 291 -14.24 -2.53 6.23
C GLN A 291 -13.69 -1.19 5.73
N TYR A 292 -12.55 -0.73 6.28
CA TYR A 292 -12.07 0.63 6.03
C TYR A 292 -11.50 0.82 4.63
N SER A 293 -10.73 -0.13 4.12
CA SER A 293 -10.21 -0.08 2.75
C SER A 293 -11.34 -0.06 1.73
N THR A 294 -12.38 -0.88 1.95
CA THR A 294 -13.56 -0.90 1.09
C THR A 294 -14.33 0.41 1.17
N THR A 295 -14.52 0.97 2.38
CA THR A 295 -15.19 2.28 2.54
C THR A 295 -14.42 3.38 1.80
N ALA A 296 -13.10 3.48 1.97
CA ALA A 296 -12.30 4.48 1.27
C ALA A 296 -12.38 4.32 -0.25
N ALA A 297 -12.33 3.08 -0.75
CA ALA A 297 -12.49 2.81 -2.17
C ALA A 297 -13.86 3.25 -2.71
N LYS A 298 -14.93 3.02 -1.92
CA LYS A 298 -16.28 3.47 -2.26
C LYS A 298 -16.41 4.99 -2.24
N VAL A 299 -15.80 5.66 -1.25
CA VAL A 299 -15.78 7.13 -1.19
C VAL A 299 -15.11 7.69 -2.44
N ALA A 300 -13.96 7.15 -2.84
CA ALA A 300 -13.26 7.58 -4.05
C ALA A 300 -14.13 7.46 -5.31
N GLU A 301 -14.80 6.32 -5.50
CA GLU A 301 -15.76 6.14 -6.61
C GLU A 301 -16.90 7.14 -6.54
N CYS A 302 -17.49 7.34 -5.37
CA CYS A 302 -18.67 8.19 -5.21
C CYS A 302 -18.37 9.67 -5.35
N VAL A 303 -17.17 10.13 -4.99
CA VAL A 303 -16.69 11.47 -5.34
C VAL A 303 -16.68 11.62 -6.86
N ALA A 304 -16.07 10.67 -7.58
CA ALA A 304 -15.99 10.74 -9.04
C ALA A 304 -17.34 10.64 -9.76
N VAL A 305 -18.33 9.98 -9.15
CA VAL A 305 -19.72 9.95 -9.64
C VAL A 305 -20.36 11.33 -9.56
N GLN A 306 -20.07 12.11 -8.51
CA GLN A 306 -20.57 13.49 -8.38
C GLN A 306 -19.78 14.45 -9.27
N ASP A 307 -18.45 14.40 -9.17
CA ASP A 307 -17.52 15.19 -9.96
C ASP A 307 -16.22 14.40 -10.20
N LEU A 308 -16.06 13.90 -11.43
CA LEU A 308 -14.84 13.20 -11.84
C LEU A 308 -13.60 14.09 -11.71
N GLY A 309 -13.73 15.41 -11.85
CA GLY A 309 -12.63 16.36 -11.69
C GLY A 309 -12.06 16.38 -10.27
N GLN A 310 -12.88 16.05 -9.27
CA GLN A 310 -12.48 16.01 -7.85
C GLN A 310 -11.97 14.64 -7.40
N PHE A 311 -11.95 13.63 -8.28
CA PHE A 311 -11.47 12.29 -7.91
C PHE A 311 -10.04 12.32 -7.36
N TRP A 312 -9.13 13.06 -8.01
CA TRP A 312 -7.73 13.07 -7.61
C TRP A 312 -7.49 13.89 -6.34
N ASP A 313 -8.28 14.94 -6.12
CA ASP A 313 -8.29 15.67 -4.84
C ASP A 313 -8.75 14.72 -3.71
N ALA A 314 -9.83 13.95 -3.94
CA ALA A 314 -10.28 12.93 -3.00
C ALA A 314 -9.28 11.79 -2.81
N HIS A 315 -8.62 11.34 -3.87
CA HIS A 315 -7.58 10.31 -3.80
C HIS A 315 -6.48 10.72 -2.81
N ASP A 316 -5.99 11.95 -2.92
CA ASP A 316 -4.94 12.46 -2.03
C ASP A 316 -5.47 12.58 -0.61
N LEU A 317 -6.66 13.14 -0.42
CA LEU A 317 -7.29 13.25 0.91
C LEU A 317 -7.54 11.86 1.55
N LEU A 318 -7.93 10.86 0.78
CA LEU A 318 -8.21 9.51 1.30
C LEU A 318 -6.95 8.82 1.82
N PHE A 319 -5.80 8.99 1.15
CA PHE A 319 -4.51 8.53 1.68
C PHE A 319 -4.17 9.21 3.01
N GLN A 320 -4.53 10.48 3.16
CA GLN A 320 -4.29 11.26 4.39
C GLN A 320 -5.16 10.79 5.55
N PHE A 321 -6.48 10.65 5.32
CA PHE A 321 -7.39 10.13 6.34
C PHE A 321 -7.02 8.70 6.76
N ALA A 322 -6.60 7.87 5.80
CA ALA A 322 -6.16 6.52 6.09
C ALA A 322 -4.86 6.47 6.92
N ALA A 323 -3.94 7.42 6.74
CA ALA A 323 -2.70 7.51 7.53
C ALA A 323 -2.95 7.88 9.00
N THR A 324 -4.04 8.60 9.30
CA THR A 324 -4.46 8.94 10.68
C THR A 324 -5.35 7.87 11.32
N ASN A 325 -5.65 6.78 10.59
CA ASN A 325 -6.52 5.68 11.01
C ASN A 325 -7.94 6.12 11.44
N ASN A 326 -8.41 7.28 10.97
CA ASN A 326 -9.76 7.75 11.19
C ASN A 326 -10.66 7.37 10.01
N ALA A 327 -11.38 6.26 10.14
CA ALA A 327 -12.28 5.76 9.11
C ALA A 327 -13.77 6.05 9.37
N ALA A 328 -14.12 6.54 10.58
CA ALA A 328 -15.52 6.64 11.01
C ALA A 328 -16.26 7.77 10.28
N ASP A 329 -15.61 8.93 10.16
CA ASP A 329 -16.22 10.15 9.62
C ASP A 329 -15.66 10.53 8.22
N MET A 330 -14.82 9.66 7.64
CA MET A 330 -14.08 9.90 6.39
C MET A 330 -14.98 10.39 5.24
N ALA A 331 -16.16 9.80 5.06
CA ALA A 331 -17.06 10.19 3.98
C ALA A 331 -17.62 11.61 4.18
N ASP A 332 -17.99 11.95 5.43
CA ASP A 332 -18.53 13.27 5.78
C ASP A 332 -17.44 14.34 5.70
N ASP A 333 -16.22 14.01 6.16
CA ASP A 333 -15.07 14.90 6.08
C ASP A 333 -14.68 15.19 4.62
N ILE A 334 -14.62 14.15 3.76
CA ILE A 334 -14.37 14.32 2.32
C ILE A 334 -15.49 15.14 1.68
N ALA A 335 -16.75 14.87 2.01
CA ALA A 335 -17.88 15.63 1.48
C ALA A 335 -17.78 17.13 1.85
N SER A 336 -17.43 17.42 3.09
CA SER A 336 -17.25 18.78 3.60
C SER A 336 -16.09 19.50 2.89
N LEU A 337 -14.92 18.86 2.81
CA LEU A 337 -13.71 19.43 2.23
C LEU A 337 -13.83 19.72 0.72
N LEU A 338 -14.54 18.85 0.00
CA LEU A 338 -14.73 18.99 -1.46
C LEU A 338 -16.04 19.67 -1.84
N ALA A 339 -16.83 20.11 -0.85
CA ALA A 339 -18.15 20.72 -1.02
C ALA A 339 -19.12 19.85 -1.85
N LEU A 340 -19.12 18.54 -1.58
CA LEU A 340 -19.98 17.54 -2.22
C LEU A 340 -21.37 17.48 -1.56
N ASP A 341 -22.35 16.93 -2.28
CA ASP A 341 -23.65 16.60 -1.70
C ASP A 341 -23.51 15.34 -0.83
N ALA A 342 -23.54 15.52 0.49
CA ALA A 342 -23.40 14.43 1.46
C ALA A 342 -24.50 13.36 1.35
N ALA A 343 -25.74 13.76 1.01
CA ALA A 343 -26.83 12.81 0.84
C ALA A 343 -26.63 11.96 -0.42
N ALA A 344 -26.25 12.60 -1.53
CA ALA A 344 -25.92 11.88 -2.77
C ALA A 344 -24.69 10.96 -2.59
N LEU A 345 -23.70 11.39 -1.81
CA LEU A 345 -22.54 10.58 -1.47
C LEU A 345 -22.95 9.33 -0.69
N SER A 346 -23.72 9.49 0.38
CA SER A 346 -24.25 8.39 1.19
C SER A 346 -25.04 7.39 0.34
N ASP A 347 -25.95 7.86 -0.51
CA ASP A 347 -26.74 7.01 -1.42
C ASP A 347 -25.86 6.26 -2.44
N CYS A 348 -24.70 6.81 -2.82
CA CYS A 348 -23.76 6.16 -3.71
C CYS A 348 -22.97 5.06 -2.99
N LEU A 349 -22.54 5.29 -1.74
CA LEU A 349 -21.73 4.33 -0.98
C LEU A 349 -22.40 2.96 -0.82
N GLU A 350 -23.73 2.92 -0.78
CA GLU A 350 -24.52 1.68 -0.73
C GLU A 350 -24.44 0.86 -2.02
N ARG A 351 -24.17 1.50 -3.17
CA ARG A 351 -24.22 0.90 -4.51
C ARG A 351 -22.87 0.83 -5.22
N SER A 352 -21.87 1.52 -4.71
CA SER A 352 -20.50 1.55 -5.26
C SER A 352 -19.88 0.15 -5.26
N MET A 353 -19.37 -0.24 -6.42
CA MET A 353 -18.85 -1.58 -6.71
C MET A 353 -17.59 -1.56 -7.60
N GLN A 354 -17.04 -0.39 -7.95
CA GLN A 354 -15.87 -0.30 -8.84
C GLN A 354 -14.68 -1.11 -8.32
N PHE A 355 -14.46 -1.12 -7.00
CA PHE A 355 -13.38 -1.89 -6.39
C PHE A 355 -13.47 -3.40 -6.70
N LEU A 356 -14.66 -3.97 -6.90
CA LEU A 356 -14.79 -5.39 -7.29
C LEU A 356 -14.29 -5.63 -8.72
N VAL A 357 -14.55 -4.67 -9.63
CA VAL A 357 -14.06 -4.71 -11.01
C VAL A 357 -12.54 -4.59 -11.02
N ASP A 358 -12.01 -3.63 -10.27
CA ASP A 358 -10.56 -3.38 -10.17
C ASP A 358 -9.81 -4.53 -9.49
N VAL A 359 -10.38 -5.13 -8.43
CA VAL A 359 -9.82 -6.35 -7.80
C VAL A 359 -9.76 -7.49 -8.80
N HIS A 360 -10.84 -7.72 -9.56
CA HIS A 360 -10.86 -8.79 -10.54
C HIS A 360 -9.88 -8.53 -11.71
N ALA A 361 -9.74 -7.27 -12.14
CA ALA A 361 -8.72 -6.86 -13.11
C ALA A 361 -7.30 -7.12 -12.57
N GLY A 362 -7.03 -6.75 -11.32
CA GLY A 362 -5.74 -6.99 -10.66
C GLY A 362 -5.42 -8.47 -10.52
N GLN A 363 -6.38 -9.31 -10.12
CA GLN A 363 -6.21 -10.77 -10.07
C GLN A 363 -5.85 -11.33 -11.45
N ARG A 364 -6.54 -10.89 -12.51
CA ARG A 364 -6.20 -11.23 -13.91
C ARG A 364 -4.91 -10.58 -14.41
N ALA A 365 -4.33 -9.63 -13.69
CA ALA A 365 -3.00 -9.07 -13.95
C ALA A 365 -1.92 -9.63 -12.99
N GLY A 366 -2.24 -10.66 -12.20
CA GLY A 366 -1.33 -11.30 -11.25
C GLY A 366 -0.94 -10.42 -10.06
N VAL A 367 -1.79 -9.45 -9.69
CA VAL A 367 -1.60 -8.61 -8.50
C VAL A 367 -1.87 -9.46 -7.26
N SER A 368 -0.90 -9.53 -6.36
CA SER A 368 -0.95 -10.33 -5.12
C SER A 368 -0.77 -9.49 -3.85
N GLY A 369 -0.67 -8.17 -3.99
CA GLY A 369 -0.53 -7.23 -2.88
C GLY A 369 -0.49 -5.79 -3.36
N THR A 370 -0.53 -4.83 -2.43
CA THR A 370 -0.48 -3.40 -2.71
C THR A 370 0.74 -2.73 -2.05
N PRO A 371 1.37 -1.71 -2.67
CA PRO A 371 1.12 -1.28 -4.05
C PRO A 371 1.59 -2.35 -5.04
N ALA A 372 1.01 -2.38 -6.23
CA ALA A 372 1.50 -3.17 -7.35
C ALA A 372 1.37 -2.38 -8.66
N ILE A 373 2.49 -2.29 -9.37
CA ILE A 373 2.58 -1.48 -10.59
C ILE A 373 2.54 -2.36 -11.83
N ARG A 374 1.72 -1.94 -12.79
CA ARG A 374 1.63 -2.48 -14.15
C ARG A 374 1.79 -1.33 -15.13
N ALA A 375 1.88 -1.66 -16.41
CA ALA A 375 1.87 -0.67 -17.46
C ALA A 375 1.09 -1.19 -18.66
N ARG A 376 0.72 -0.28 -19.57
CA ARG A 376 0.14 -0.58 -20.87
C ARG A 376 0.56 0.47 -21.89
N ASP A 377 0.56 0.09 -23.16
CA ASP A 377 0.77 0.97 -24.31
C ASP A 377 -0.57 1.55 -24.81
N GLY A 378 -0.81 2.83 -24.57
CA GLY A 378 -2.09 3.47 -24.90
C GLY A 378 -3.31 2.74 -24.29
N GLU A 379 -4.13 2.14 -25.16
CA GLU A 379 -5.33 1.33 -24.84
C GLU A 379 -5.06 -0.19 -24.75
N GLY A 380 -3.79 -0.63 -24.82
CA GLY A 380 -3.41 -2.05 -24.78
C GLY A 380 -3.68 -2.76 -23.45
N ASP A 381 -3.41 -4.06 -23.40
CA ASP A 381 -3.63 -4.89 -22.20
C ASP A 381 -2.70 -4.52 -21.03
N LEU A 382 -3.10 -4.89 -19.80
CA LEU A 382 -2.23 -4.75 -18.63
C LEU A 382 -1.03 -5.69 -18.73
N GLN A 383 0.16 -5.12 -18.60
CA GLN A 383 1.43 -5.82 -18.74
C GLN A 383 2.29 -5.68 -17.48
N PHE A 384 3.15 -6.68 -17.26
CA PHE A 384 4.19 -6.65 -16.25
C PHE A 384 5.29 -5.70 -16.71
N ILE A 385 5.89 -5.02 -15.74
CA ILE A 385 7.12 -4.27 -15.94
C ILE A 385 8.27 -5.22 -15.65
N TYR A 386 9.25 -5.26 -16.54
CA TYR A 386 10.45 -6.08 -16.44
C TYR A 386 11.67 -5.20 -16.22
N ILE A 387 12.53 -5.58 -15.28
CA ILE A 387 13.85 -5.00 -15.09
C ILE A 387 14.86 -6.08 -15.50
N GLY A 388 15.49 -5.91 -16.66
CA GLY A 388 16.11 -7.03 -17.38
C GLY A 388 15.07 -8.11 -17.70
N ASP A 389 15.35 -9.36 -17.31
CA ASP A 389 14.44 -10.49 -17.49
C ASP A 389 13.54 -10.75 -16.26
N GLN A 390 13.54 -9.86 -15.25
CA GLN A 390 12.82 -10.07 -14.00
C GLN A 390 11.48 -9.31 -13.97
N PRO A 391 10.34 -10.01 -13.94
CA PRO A 391 9.03 -9.37 -13.84
C PRO A 391 8.81 -8.80 -12.44
N GLN A 392 8.34 -7.56 -12.39
CA GLN A 392 7.99 -6.86 -11.16
C GLN A 392 6.55 -7.20 -10.77
N ALA A 393 6.40 -8.26 -9.97
CA ALA A 393 5.09 -8.81 -9.66
C ALA A 393 4.35 -8.05 -8.54
N ARG A 394 5.09 -7.45 -7.59
CA ARG A 394 4.56 -6.82 -6.37
C ARG A 394 5.42 -5.63 -5.97
N GLY A 395 4.80 -4.67 -5.28
CA GLY A 395 5.47 -3.50 -4.71
C GLY A 395 5.38 -2.29 -5.64
N GLY A 396 5.70 -1.14 -5.07
CA GLY A 396 5.89 0.10 -5.80
C GLY A 396 7.21 0.04 -6.57
N LEU A 397 7.30 0.78 -7.67
CA LEU A 397 8.52 0.87 -8.46
C LEU A 397 9.19 2.22 -8.24
N PRO A 398 10.51 2.27 -7.98
CA PRO A 398 11.19 3.53 -7.78
C PRO A 398 11.07 4.45 -9.02
N ILE A 399 11.16 5.76 -8.80
CA ILE A 399 10.95 6.78 -9.84
C ILE A 399 11.87 6.61 -11.06
N ASP A 400 13.10 6.13 -10.88
CA ASP A 400 14.04 5.89 -11.97
C ASP A 400 13.60 4.75 -12.91
N VAL A 401 12.92 3.74 -12.39
CA VAL A 401 12.31 2.66 -13.20
C VAL A 401 11.13 3.19 -14.02
N LEU A 402 10.26 4.00 -13.41
CA LEU A 402 9.13 4.61 -14.10
C LEU A 402 9.60 5.61 -15.18
N ALA A 403 10.62 6.41 -14.85
CA ALA A 403 11.30 7.30 -15.76
C ALA A 403 11.90 6.55 -16.96
N ALA A 404 12.61 5.44 -16.69
CA ALA A 404 13.18 4.59 -17.73
C ALA A 404 12.11 4.08 -18.71
N LEU A 405 10.95 3.66 -18.22
CA LEU A 405 9.82 3.27 -19.09
C LEU A 405 9.31 4.44 -19.93
N ALA A 406 9.04 5.59 -19.31
CA ALA A 406 8.54 6.78 -20.00
C ALA A 406 9.55 7.37 -21.00
N GLU A 407 10.83 7.05 -20.84
CA GLU A 407 11.94 7.44 -21.73
C GLU A 407 12.31 6.38 -22.77
N GLY A 408 11.77 5.16 -22.67
CA GLY A 408 12.16 4.04 -23.52
C GLY A 408 13.62 3.63 -23.31
N ALA A 409 14.14 3.76 -22.08
CA ALA A 409 15.51 3.41 -21.75
C ALA A 409 15.73 1.89 -21.80
N PRO A 410 16.92 1.42 -22.22
CA PRO A 410 17.20 0.00 -22.31
C PRO A 410 17.24 -0.66 -20.93
N GLY A 411 16.72 -1.89 -20.84
CA GLY A 411 16.74 -2.69 -19.62
C GLY A 411 15.48 -2.57 -18.75
N VAL A 412 14.52 -1.70 -19.11
CA VAL A 412 13.18 -1.71 -18.53
C VAL A 412 12.15 -1.84 -19.65
N THR A 413 11.34 -2.89 -19.62
CA THR A 413 10.36 -3.19 -20.68
C THR A 413 9.01 -3.55 -20.09
N ILE A 414 7.97 -3.50 -20.91
CA ILE A 414 6.65 -4.03 -20.58
C ILE A 414 6.39 -5.30 -21.38
N GLY A 415 5.72 -6.27 -20.79
CA GLY A 415 5.39 -7.53 -21.46
C GLY A 415 4.23 -8.23 -20.78
N ALA A 416 3.53 -9.08 -21.52
CA ALA A 416 2.55 -9.97 -20.92
C ALA A 416 3.22 -10.79 -19.80
N PRO A 417 2.52 -11.08 -18.69
CA PRO A 417 3.06 -12.03 -17.72
C PRO A 417 3.47 -13.30 -18.46
N GLU A 418 4.67 -13.82 -18.17
CA GLU A 418 4.94 -15.23 -18.43
C GLU A 418 4.00 -16.05 -17.53
N ARG A 419 2.78 -16.27 -18.00
CA ARG A 419 1.92 -17.33 -17.50
C ARG A 419 2.37 -18.57 -18.23
N SER A 420 3.13 -19.40 -17.53
CA SER A 420 3.41 -20.75 -17.97
C SER A 420 2.50 -21.68 -17.19
N LEU A 421 1.74 -22.52 -17.88
CA LEU A 421 1.07 -23.66 -17.26
C LEU A 421 2.07 -24.72 -16.80
N LEU A 422 3.31 -24.64 -17.29
CA LEU A 422 4.44 -25.42 -16.79
C LEU A 422 5.04 -24.70 -15.57
N ASN A 423 4.82 -25.26 -14.38
CA ASN A 423 5.42 -24.77 -13.16
C ASN A 423 5.97 -25.94 -12.33
N GLU A 424 7.28 -26.00 -12.16
CA GLU A 424 7.95 -27.05 -11.37
C GLU A 424 7.62 -26.99 -9.87
N GLY A 425 7.09 -25.87 -9.38
CA GLY A 425 6.62 -25.69 -8.00
C GLY A 425 5.19 -26.20 -7.74
N PHE A 426 4.46 -26.64 -8.77
CA PHE A 426 3.15 -27.28 -8.59
C PHE A 426 3.28 -28.70 -8.04
N LEU A 427 2.13 -29.38 -7.87
CA LEU A 427 2.06 -30.68 -7.24
C LEU A 427 2.93 -31.70 -7.98
N GLN A 428 3.93 -32.23 -7.27
CA GLN A 428 4.80 -33.31 -7.73
C GLN A 428 4.09 -34.66 -7.56
N ASP A 429 3.01 -34.88 -8.32
CA ASP A 429 2.17 -36.07 -8.26
C ASP A 429 2.22 -36.86 -9.58
N THR A 430 2.27 -38.18 -9.45
CA THR A 430 2.30 -39.12 -10.57
C THR A 430 1.18 -40.16 -10.46
N SER A 431 0.19 -39.92 -9.61
CA SER A 431 -0.90 -40.84 -9.32
C SER A 431 -1.80 -41.08 -10.53
N LEU A 432 -1.81 -40.23 -11.55
CA LEU A 432 -2.52 -40.55 -12.79
C LEU A 432 -1.89 -41.73 -13.55
N MET A 433 -0.61 -42.02 -13.33
CA MET A 433 0.11 -43.14 -13.95
C MET A 433 0.09 -44.42 -13.09
N SER A 434 -0.49 -44.39 -11.88
CA SER A 434 -0.55 -45.55 -10.97
C SER A 434 -1.86 -45.62 -10.18
N GLU A 435 -2.23 -46.75 -9.61
CA GLU A 435 -3.47 -46.84 -8.80
C GLU A 435 -3.24 -46.53 -7.31
N THR A 436 -2.09 -45.95 -6.95
CA THR A 436 -1.73 -45.70 -5.55
C THR A 436 -1.89 -44.22 -5.21
N PRO A 437 -2.60 -43.88 -4.12
CA PRO A 437 -3.26 -44.77 -3.15
C PRO A 437 -4.67 -45.23 -3.53
N CYS A 438 -5.25 -44.74 -4.63
CA CYS A 438 -6.56 -45.15 -5.15
C CYS A 438 -6.69 -44.84 -6.65
N ALA A 439 -7.79 -45.30 -7.27
CA ALA A 439 -8.10 -45.06 -8.69
C ALA A 439 -9.11 -43.90 -8.88
N PRO A 440 -9.05 -43.13 -9.99
CA PRO A 440 -10.03 -42.11 -10.36
C PRO A 440 -11.49 -42.58 -10.16
N PRO A 441 -12.38 -41.72 -9.61
CA PRO A 441 -12.22 -40.30 -9.32
C PRO A 441 -11.57 -40.00 -7.96
N CYS A 442 -10.66 -40.84 -7.48
CA CYS A 442 -10.01 -40.66 -6.20
C CYS A 442 -8.57 -40.13 -6.31
N TRP A 443 -8.21 -39.24 -5.39
CA TRP A 443 -6.83 -38.80 -5.18
C TRP A 443 -6.50 -38.81 -3.69
N GLN A 444 -5.40 -39.45 -3.28
CA GLN A 444 -5.03 -39.54 -1.86
C GLN A 444 -6.14 -40.10 -0.94
N ASN A 445 -6.87 -41.11 -1.44
CA ASN A 445 -8.09 -41.68 -0.84
C ASN A 445 -9.30 -40.75 -0.79
N ILE A 446 -9.21 -39.52 -1.31
CA ILE A 446 -10.30 -38.55 -1.34
C ILE A 446 -11.14 -38.80 -2.60
N THR A 447 -12.38 -39.23 -2.39
CA THR A 447 -13.34 -39.53 -3.46
C THR A 447 -14.51 -38.56 -3.38
N PRO A 448 -14.76 -37.74 -4.43
CA PRO A 448 -15.94 -36.89 -4.52
C PRO A 448 -17.23 -37.68 -4.34
N GLY A 449 -18.17 -37.13 -3.56
CA GLY A 449 -19.45 -37.75 -3.19
C GLY A 449 -19.36 -38.79 -2.08
N GLN A 450 -18.17 -39.09 -1.56
CA GLN A 450 -17.98 -40.08 -0.49
C GLN A 450 -17.16 -39.56 0.69
N THR A 451 -16.09 -38.81 0.43
CA THR A 451 -15.22 -38.26 1.50
C THR A 451 -15.79 -36.94 2.00
N SER A 452 -15.88 -36.77 3.31
CA SER A 452 -16.29 -35.49 3.90
C SER A 452 -15.21 -34.42 3.67
N LEU A 453 -15.60 -33.16 3.59
CA LEU A 453 -14.68 -32.04 3.36
C LEU A 453 -13.63 -31.95 4.49
N ALA A 454 -14.04 -32.16 5.74
CA ALA A 454 -13.16 -32.16 6.90
C ALA A 454 -12.15 -33.33 6.86
N GLU A 455 -12.57 -34.53 6.43
CA GLU A 455 -11.65 -35.65 6.25
C GLU A 455 -10.65 -35.39 5.11
N ALA A 456 -11.10 -34.79 4.02
CA ALA A 456 -10.23 -34.45 2.90
C ALA A 456 -9.15 -33.45 3.32
N GLU A 457 -9.51 -32.39 4.06
CA GLU A 457 -8.57 -31.41 4.58
C GLU A 457 -7.54 -32.06 5.52
N ALA A 458 -8.01 -32.92 6.44
CA ALA A 458 -7.13 -33.65 7.34
C ALA A 458 -6.16 -34.58 6.61
N ARG A 459 -6.58 -35.22 5.51
CA ARG A 459 -5.72 -36.08 4.69
C ARG A 459 -4.67 -35.28 3.94
N VAL A 460 -5.03 -34.13 3.38
CA VAL A 460 -4.07 -33.24 2.70
C VAL A 460 -3.06 -32.69 3.70
N ALA A 461 -3.50 -32.24 4.88
CA ALA A 461 -2.62 -31.75 5.94
C ALA A 461 -1.67 -32.82 6.50
N ALA A 462 -1.96 -34.10 6.29
CA ALA A 462 -1.10 -35.22 6.70
C ALA A 462 0.00 -35.57 5.68
N ILE A 463 0.04 -34.92 4.52
CA ILE A 463 1.07 -35.13 3.51
C ILE A 463 2.21 -34.15 3.76
N ASP A 464 3.37 -34.66 4.19
CA ASP A 464 4.52 -33.85 4.62
C ASP A 464 5.00 -32.80 3.59
N SER A 465 4.79 -33.05 2.29
CA SER A 465 5.20 -32.15 1.21
C SER A 465 4.17 -31.07 0.88
N LEU A 466 3.00 -31.05 1.56
CA LEU A 466 1.91 -30.13 1.27
C LEU A 466 1.57 -29.25 2.48
N GLU A 467 1.00 -28.09 2.20
CA GLU A 467 0.40 -27.21 3.20
C GLU A 467 -0.96 -26.65 2.75
N ILE A 468 -1.86 -26.49 3.72
CA ILE A 468 -3.14 -25.81 3.51
C ILE A 468 -2.87 -24.30 3.50
N ALA A 469 -3.12 -23.65 2.37
CA ALA A 469 -2.87 -22.23 2.17
C ALA A 469 -4.09 -21.37 2.55
N GLN A 470 -5.30 -21.87 2.28
CA GLN A 470 -6.56 -21.18 2.55
C GLN A 470 -7.64 -22.20 2.87
N SER A 471 -8.53 -21.89 3.81
CA SER A 471 -9.66 -22.75 4.18
C SER A 471 -10.86 -21.90 4.59
N GLY A 472 -12.05 -22.27 4.16
CA GLY A 472 -13.30 -21.56 4.46
C GLY A 472 -14.35 -21.65 3.35
N GLY A 473 -15.61 -21.37 3.70
CA GLY A 473 -16.69 -21.25 2.70
C GLY A 473 -17.00 -22.54 1.92
N GLY A 474 -16.79 -23.71 2.51
CA GLY A 474 -17.04 -25.00 1.85
C GLY A 474 -15.91 -25.45 0.91
N ALA A 475 -14.73 -24.86 0.99
CA ALA A 475 -13.55 -25.28 0.25
C ALA A 475 -12.25 -25.04 1.03
N PHE A 476 -11.18 -25.67 0.57
CA PHE A 476 -9.82 -25.33 0.98
C PHE A 476 -8.85 -25.44 -0.20
N ALA A 477 -7.85 -24.57 -0.21
CA ALA A 477 -6.78 -24.53 -1.20
C ALA A 477 -5.45 -24.90 -0.55
N PHE A 478 -4.60 -25.59 -1.30
CA PHE A 478 -3.34 -26.14 -0.82
C PHE A 478 -2.25 -26.11 -1.89
N ARG A 479 -1.03 -26.37 -1.47
CA ARG A 479 0.18 -26.29 -2.29
C ARG A 479 1.28 -27.21 -1.80
N HIS A 480 2.27 -27.44 -2.66
CA HIS A 480 3.57 -27.93 -2.22
C HIS A 480 4.22 -26.91 -1.27
N VAL A 481 4.94 -27.38 -0.26
CA VAL A 481 5.72 -26.51 0.64
C VAL A 481 6.64 -25.61 -0.22
N ASP A 482 6.65 -24.32 0.09
CA ASP A 482 7.38 -23.26 -0.64
C ASP A 482 6.95 -23.06 -2.12
N GLY A 483 5.87 -23.70 -2.57
CA GLY A 483 5.29 -23.54 -3.90
C GLY A 483 4.18 -22.48 -4.00
N PRO A 484 3.65 -22.22 -5.20
CA PRO A 484 2.40 -21.49 -5.39
C PRO A 484 1.17 -22.37 -5.05
N ILE A 485 0.03 -21.74 -4.76
CA ILE A 485 -1.27 -22.43 -4.66
C ILE A 485 -1.55 -23.14 -5.99
N CYS A 486 -1.75 -24.45 -5.94
CA CYS A 486 -1.93 -25.29 -7.13
C CYS A 486 -3.29 -25.99 -7.17
N CYS A 487 -3.93 -26.13 -6.01
CA CYS A 487 -4.85 -27.21 -5.82
C CYS A 487 -5.96 -26.79 -4.86
N GLN A 488 -7.18 -27.28 -5.10
CA GLN A 488 -8.36 -26.92 -4.33
C GLN A 488 -9.31 -28.11 -4.22
N ILE A 489 -9.88 -28.29 -3.03
CA ILE A 489 -10.97 -29.23 -2.79
C ILE A 489 -12.17 -28.44 -2.28
N SER A 490 -13.35 -28.71 -2.84
CA SER A 490 -14.58 -27.99 -2.52
C SER A 490 -15.76 -28.94 -2.33
N SER A 491 -16.80 -28.40 -1.69
CA SER A 491 -18.06 -29.05 -1.40
C SER A 491 -19.23 -28.14 -1.83
N GLN A 492 -20.25 -28.72 -2.48
CA GLN A 492 -21.47 -27.99 -2.85
C GLN A 492 -22.49 -27.92 -1.72
N ASP A 493 -22.54 -28.95 -0.89
CA ASP A 493 -23.43 -29.04 0.28
C ASP A 493 -22.78 -28.54 1.58
N GLY A 494 -21.48 -28.20 1.52
CA GLY A 494 -20.66 -27.79 2.66
C GLY A 494 -20.13 -28.95 3.50
N GLU A 495 -20.53 -30.20 3.21
CA GLU A 495 -20.21 -31.37 4.03
C GLU A 495 -19.38 -32.41 3.28
N THR A 496 -19.75 -32.74 2.04
CA THR A 496 -19.11 -33.80 1.24
C THR A 496 -18.35 -33.19 0.08
N VAL A 497 -17.14 -33.71 -0.20
CA VAL A 497 -16.33 -33.25 -1.34
C VAL A 497 -17.14 -33.42 -2.62
N SER A 498 -17.35 -32.33 -3.35
CA SER A 498 -18.00 -32.33 -4.66
C SER A 498 -16.98 -32.26 -5.78
N THR A 499 -15.81 -31.64 -5.54
CA THR A 499 -14.78 -31.42 -6.57
C THR A 499 -13.38 -31.38 -5.95
N THR A 500 -12.43 -31.98 -6.65
CA THR A 500 -10.99 -31.95 -6.38
C THR A 500 -10.28 -31.48 -7.64
N LEU A 501 -9.70 -30.28 -7.59
CA LEU A 501 -8.88 -29.68 -8.64
C LEU A 501 -7.40 -29.78 -8.23
N LEU A 502 -6.57 -30.32 -9.12
CA LEU A 502 -5.13 -30.50 -8.93
C LEU A 502 -4.40 -29.90 -10.12
N GLN A 503 -3.39 -29.05 -9.87
CA GLN A 503 -2.41 -28.63 -10.88
C GLN A 503 -1.06 -29.29 -10.59
N PHE A 504 -0.43 -29.81 -11.63
CA PHE A 504 0.77 -30.64 -11.55
C PHE A 504 2.00 -29.93 -12.11
N ALA A 505 3.15 -30.27 -11.55
CA ALA A 505 4.41 -30.05 -12.24
C ALA A 505 4.47 -30.90 -13.53
N PRO A 506 5.20 -30.47 -14.58
CA PRO A 506 5.12 -31.04 -15.94
C PRO A 506 5.85 -32.39 -16.12
N ALA A 507 5.84 -33.23 -15.09
CA ALA A 507 6.48 -34.54 -15.06
C ALA A 507 5.67 -35.61 -15.82
N MET A 508 4.34 -35.53 -15.80
CA MET A 508 3.47 -36.52 -16.45
C MET A 508 3.29 -36.22 -17.93
N LYS A 509 3.47 -37.25 -18.77
CA LYS A 509 3.25 -37.16 -20.22
C LYS A 509 1.93 -37.82 -20.62
N LEU A 510 1.20 -37.19 -21.53
CA LEU A 510 -0.14 -37.61 -21.93
C LEU A 510 -0.19 -39.07 -22.39
N GLY A 511 0.80 -39.53 -23.17
CA GLY A 511 0.85 -40.92 -23.63
C GLY A 511 0.96 -41.93 -22.48
N GLN A 512 1.65 -41.58 -21.39
CA GLN A 512 1.77 -42.42 -20.20
C GLN A 512 0.43 -42.50 -19.44
N VAL A 513 -0.29 -41.38 -19.35
CA VAL A 513 -1.60 -41.35 -18.71
C VAL A 513 -2.62 -42.15 -19.52
N ILE A 514 -2.64 -41.99 -20.86
CA ILE A 514 -3.51 -42.78 -21.74
C ILE A 514 -3.19 -44.27 -21.65
N ALA A 515 -1.92 -44.66 -21.58
CA ALA A 515 -1.53 -46.05 -21.39
C ALA A 515 -2.02 -46.63 -20.04
N ALA A 516 -2.07 -45.81 -18.98
CA ALA A 516 -2.51 -46.23 -17.65
C ALA A 516 -4.04 -46.18 -17.46
N ARG A 517 -4.74 -45.22 -18.09
CA ARG A 517 -6.16 -44.92 -17.85
C ARG A 517 -7.09 -45.21 -19.02
N GLY A 518 -6.53 -45.57 -20.18
CA GLY A 518 -7.25 -45.66 -21.44
C GLY A 518 -7.41 -44.30 -22.12
N GLU A 519 -8.07 -44.33 -23.28
CA GLU A 519 -8.37 -43.13 -24.05
C GLU A 519 -9.54 -42.34 -23.43
N PRO A 520 -9.51 -41.00 -23.49
CA PRO A 520 -10.65 -40.18 -23.10
C PRO A 520 -11.80 -40.40 -24.08
N THR A 521 -13.03 -40.13 -23.64
CA THR A 521 -14.19 -40.20 -24.53
C THR A 521 -14.34 -38.92 -25.34
N TYR A 522 -14.06 -37.76 -24.72
CA TYR A 522 -14.22 -36.45 -25.33
C TYR A 522 -13.00 -35.55 -25.11
N ALA A 523 -12.84 -34.56 -25.98
CA ALA A 523 -11.84 -33.52 -25.82
C ALA A 523 -12.32 -32.15 -26.33
N PHE A 524 -11.82 -31.08 -25.73
CA PHE A 524 -12.12 -29.71 -26.14
C PHE A 524 -10.98 -28.75 -25.76
N GLY A 525 -10.72 -27.77 -26.62
CA GLY A 525 -9.62 -26.83 -26.44
C GLY A 525 -10.04 -25.51 -25.79
N GLN A 526 -9.19 -24.95 -24.92
CA GLN A 526 -9.21 -23.51 -24.59
C GLN A 526 -7.84 -22.84 -24.83
N PRO A 527 -7.79 -21.64 -25.43
CA PRO A 527 -6.52 -20.94 -25.62
C PRO A 527 -6.02 -20.43 -24.27
N PHE A 528 -4.71 -20.46 -24.03
CA PHE A 528 -4.12 -19.93 -22.80
C PHE A 528 -3.24 -18.71 -23.06
N ASN A 529 -2.27 -18.83 -23.97
CA ASN A 529 -1.48 -17.72 -24.51
C ASN A 529 -0.96 -18.09 -25.92
N ASP A 530 -0.12 -17.24 -26.53
CA ASP A 530 0.41 -17.48 -27.88
C ASP A 530 1.32 -18.72 -27.97
N ALA A 531 1.97 -19.09 -26.88
CA ALA A 531 2.92 -20.21 -26.78
C ALA A 531 2.30 -21.52 -26.25
N GLU A 532 1.15 -21.46 -25.58
CA GLU A 532 0.51 -22.57 -24.88
C GLU A 532 -1.00 -22.57 -25.09
N ALA A 533 -1.55 -23.74 -25.42
CA ALA A 533 -2.98 -23.98 -25.44
C ALA A 533 -3.31 -25.20 -24.57
N ILE A 534 -4.48 -25.20 -23.93
CA ILE A 534 -4.97 -26.32 -23.14
C ILE A 534 -5.94 -27.13 -23.99
N VAL A 535 -5.76 -28.45 -24.02
CA VAL A 535 -6.78 -29.40 -24.44
C VAL A 535 -7.24 -30.18 -23.23
N MET A 536 -8.52 -30.05 -22.90
CA MET A 536 -9.18 -30.79 -21.84
C MET A 536 -9.70 -32.11 -22.39
N LEU A 537 -9.46 -33.20 -21.66
CA LEU A 537 -9.76 -34.59 -22.01
C LEU A 537 -10.70 -35.16 -20.96
N TYR A 538 -11.91 -35.50 -21.38
CA TYR A 538 -12.98 -35.91 -20.47
C TYR A 538 -13.18 -37.43 -20.47
N TYR A 539 -13.12 -38.01 -19.27
CA TYR A 539 -13.33 -39.42 -18.96
C TYR A 539 -14.62 -39.57 -18.14
N PRO A 540 -15.79 -39.68 -18.79
CA PRO A 540 -17.08 -39.72 -18.10
C PRO A 540 -17.20 -40.90 -17.13
N GLU A 541 -16.76 -42.09 -17.53
CA GLU A 541 -16.82 -43.30 -16.68
C GLU A 541 -15.93 -43.21 -15.43
N GLN A 542 -14.91 -42.35 -15.45
CA GLN A 542 -14.00 -42.13 -14.33
C GLN A 542 -14.32 -40.85 -13.56
N ASN A 543 -15.35 -40.09 -13.97
CA ASN A 543 -15.62 -38.75 -13.47
C ASN A 543 -14.32 -37.92 -13.34
N MET A 544 -13.61 -37.82 -14.46
CA MET A 544 -12.30 -37.15 -14.50
C MET A 544 -12.18 -36.27 -15.74
N LEU A 545 -11.68 -35.06 -15.54
CA LEU A 545 -11.29 -34.14 -16.62
C LEU A 545 -9.79 -33.87 -16.50
N LEU A 546 -9.04 -34.13 -17.55
CA LEU A 546 -7.59 -33.97 -17.59
C LEU A 546 -7.20 -32.80 -18.50
N SER A 547 -6.26 -31.96 -18.09
CA SER A 547 -5.75 -30.86 -18.94
C SER A 547 -4.35 -31.19 -19.45
N ALA A 548 -4.20 -31.26 -20.77
CA ALA A 548 -2.92 -31.46 -21.44
C ALA A 548 -2.53 -30.22 -22.27
N LEU A 549 -1.23 -29.94 -22.34
CA LEU A 549 -0.70 -28.80 -23.08
C LEU A 549 -0.37 -29.13 -24.54
N ALA A 550 -0.78 -28.21 -25.42
CA ALA A 550 -0.34 -28.10 -26.80
C ALA A 550 0.56 -26.86 -26.97
N PRO A 551 1.55 -26.88 -27.88
CA PRO A 551 2.45 -25.74 -28.12
C PRO A 551 1.72 -24.66 -28.94
N GLY A 552 1.03 -23.76 -28.24
CA GLY A 552 0.25 -22.68 -28.82
C GLY A 552 -1.01 -23.17 -29.55
N VAL A 553 -1.75 -22.21 -30.12
CA VAL A 553 -3.04 -22.49 -30.79
C VAL A 553 -2.88 -23.32 -32.07
N ASP A 554 -1.75 -23.21 -32.78
CA ASP A 554 -1.50 -24.02 -33.98
C ASP A 554 -0.79 -25.36 -33.65
N GLY A 555 -0.50 -25.60 -32.38
CA GLY A 555 0.18 -26.81 -31.90
C GLY A 555 -0.75 -28.01 -31.76
N SER A 556 -0.19 -29.19 -31.99
CA SER A 556 -0.85 -30.47 -31.72
C SER A 556 -0.47 -31.04 -30.36
N LEU A 557 -1.43 -31.74 -29.75
CA LEU A 557 -1.10 -32.69 -28.71
C LEU A 557 -0.12 -33.74 -29.25
N SER A 558 0.60 -34.38 -28.34
CA SER A 558 1.42 -35.54 -28.62
C SER A 558 1.49 -36.45 -27.40
N GLU A 559 2.08 -37.64 -27.53
CA GLU A 559 2.39 -38.49 -26.38
C GLU A 559 3.25 -37.76 -25.34
N ALA A 560 4.09 -36.81 -25.79
CA ALA A 560 4.98 -36.02 -24.95
C ALA A 560 4.33 -34.75 -24.38
N SER A 561 3.07 -34.46 -24.71
CA SER A 561 2.34 -33.32 -24.16
C SER A 561 2.29 -33.41 -22.63
N PRO A 562 2.72 -32.36 -21.91
CA PRO A 562 2.62 -32.33 -20.45
C PRO A 562 1.16 -32.35 -20.00
N VAL A 563 0.87 -33.16 -18.99
CA VAL A 563 -0.39 -33.12 -18.25
C VAL A 563 -0.21 -32.18 -17.07
N VAL A 564 -0.99 -31.10 -17.03
CA VAL A 564 -0.78 -29.98 -16.11
C VAL A 564 -1.90 -29.81 -15.08
N ALA A 565 -3.05 -30.44 -15.28
CA ALA A 565 -4.10 -30.46 -14.28
C ALA A 565 -5.04 -31.66 -14.40
N ALA A 566 -5.72 -32.00 -13.31
CA ALA A 566 -6.84 -32.92 -13.28
C ALA A 566 -7.96 -32.40 -12.36
N VAL A 567 -9.20 -32.67 -12.77
CA VAL A 567 -10.39 -32.44 -11.96
C VAL A 567 -11.11 -33.76 -11.76
N TYR A 568 -11.38 -34.10 -10.51
CA TYR A 568 -12.32 -35.15 -10.12
C TYR A 568 -13.56 -34.49 -9.53
N ALA A 569 -14.74 -34.96 -9.90
CA ALA A 569 -15.98 -34.40 -9.36
C ALA A 569 -17.08 -35.46 -9.25
N THR A 570 -18.17 -35.14 -8.59
CA THR A 570 -19.36 -36.00 -8.61
C THR A 570 -19.99 -36.03 -10.01
N SER A 571 -20.72 -37.09 -10.32
CA SER A 571 -21.43 -37.20 -11.61
C SER A 571 -22.38 -36.04 -11.85
N ASP A 572 -23.01 -35.50 -10.80
CA ASP A 572 -23.93 -34.36 -10.89
C ASP A 572 -23.21 -33.06 -11.28
N VAL A 573 -21.99 -32.84 -10.78
CA VAL A 573 -21.15 -31.69 -11.16
C VAL A 573 -20.81 -31.77 -12.64
N PHE A 574 -20.38 -32.94 -13.13
CA PHE A 574 -20.09 -33.10 -14.55
C PHE A 574 -21.32 -33.06 -15.43
N ALA A 575 -22.46 -33.62 -14.99
CA ALA A 575 -23.72 -33.52 -15.70
C ALA A 575 -24.16 -32.06 -15.83
N ALA A 576 -23.97 -31.24 -14.79
CA ALA A 576 -24.24 -29.81 -14.85
C ALA A 576 -23.26 -29.07 -15.78
N ALA A 577 -21.97 -29.43 -15.78
CA ALA A 577 -20.96 -28.78 -16.60
C ALA A 577 -21.06 -29.15 -18.09
N PHE A 578 -21.42 -30.39 -18.40
CA PHE A 578 -21.30 -30.97 -19.74
C PHE A 578 -22.59 -31.57 -20.31
N GLY A 579 -23.68 -31.64 -19.54
CA GLY A 579 -24.89 -32.37 -19.92
C GLY A 579 -25.58 -31.89 -21.21
N SER A 580 -25.33 -30.65 -21.63
CA SER A 580 -25.79 -30.08 -22.90
C SER A 580 -24.65 -29.55 -23.78
N ALA A 581 -23.39 -29.70 -23.36
CA ALA A 581 -22.26 -29.16 -24.09
C ALA A 581 -21.99 -30.01 -25.35
N PRO A 582 -21.75 -29.38 -26.52
CA PRO A 582 -21.30 -30.09 -27.71
C PRO A 582 -19.85 -30.54 -27.51
N LEU A 583 -19.68 -31.68 -26.82
CA LEU A 583 -18.37 -32.28 -26.58
C LEU A 583 -17.94 -33.08 -27.82
N GLN A 584 -16.74 -32.79 -28.30
CA GLN A 584 -16.15 -33.51 -29.42
C GLN A 584 -15.55 -34.83 -28.96
N ALA A 585 -15.80 -35.90 -29.72
CA ALA A 585 -15.19 -37.20 -29.46
C ALA A 585 -13.67 -37.12 -29.59
N TRP A 586 -12.96 -37.85 -28.74
CA TRP A 586 -11.50 -37.96 -28.84
C TRP A 586 -11.10 -38.51 -30.22
N GLY A 587 -10.32 -37.73 -30.95
CA GLY A 587 -9.80 -38.04 -32.29
C GLY A 587 -8.31 -38.34 -32.31
N GLY A 588 -7.68 -38.53 -31.14
CA GLY A 588 -6.23 -38.68 -31.00
C GLY A 588 -5.49 -37.36 -30.79
N TYR A 589 -4.18 -37.39 -31.06
CA TYR A 589 -3.26 -36.28 -30.85
C TYR A 589 -3.40 -35.17 -31.92
N LEU A 590 -4.55 -34.50 -31.95
CA LEU A 590 -4.87 -33.44 -32.92
C LEU A 590 -4.41 -32.05 -32.46
N SER A 591 -4.55 -31.04 -33.34
CA SER A 591 -4.30 -29.64 -32.98
C SER A 591 -5.29 -29.12 -31.95
N TYR A 592 -4.89 -28.09 -31.21
CA TYR A 592 -5.82 -27.33 -30.37
C TYR A 592 -7.05 -26.87 -31.19
N ARG A 593 -6.84 -26.33 -32.39
CA ARG A 593 -7.92 -25.83 -33.26
C ARG A 593 -8.91 -26.92 -33.65
N ASP A 594 -8.43 -28.13 -33.92
CA ASP A 594 -9.29 -29.28 -34.22
C ASP A 594 -10.23 -29.62 -33.05
N TYR A 595 -9.86 -29.26 -31.81
CA TYR A 595 -10.70 -29.44 -30.61
C TYR A 595 -11.41 -28.15 -30.15
N ALA A 596 -11.12 -27.01 -30.77
CA ALA A 596 -11.73 -25.71 -30.43
C ALA A 596 -12.84 -25.30 -31.42
N GLU A 597 -12.66 -25.54 -32.71
CA GLU A 597 -13.57 -25.05 -33.77
C GLU A 597 -14.83 -25.91 -33.95
N SER A 598 -14.80 -27.18 -33.55
CA SER A 598 -15.93 -28.13 -33.74
C SER A 598 -17.03 -28.05 -32.68
N GLY A 599 -16.85 -27.25 -31.63
CA GLY A 599 -17.85 -26.99 -30.60
C GLY A 599 -18.84 -25.87 -30.94
N ALA A 600 -18.69 -25.21 -32.10
CA ALA A 600 -19.55 -24.12 -32.58
C ALA A 600 -20.62 -24.58 -33.60
N GLY A 601 -21.15 -25.78 -33.42
CA GLY A 601 -22.22 -26.36 -34.26
C GLY A 601 -23.58 -26.35 -33.59
#